data_AF-A0AAW5FU51-F1
#
_entry.id   AF-A0AAW5FU51-F1
#
_cell.length_a   1.000
_cell.length_b   1.000
_cell.length_c   1.000
_cell.angle_alpha   90.00
_cell.angle_beta   90.00
_cell.angle_gamma   90.00
#
_symmetry.space_group_name_H-M   'P 1'
#
loop_
_entity.id
_entity.type
_entity.pdbx_description
1 polymer ?
#
loop_
_entity_poly.entity_id
_entity_poly.type
_entity_poly.pdbx_seq_one_letter_code
_entity_poly.pdbx_strand_id
1 'polypeptide(L)'
;MQYITLENETDFDGWRKAARSLVLHQTKPADVTWAVQGGEAELFATPSPSALPAAGDGTFNVPAKFVELAKAAILHRDPERFAILYRLLFRLKDNHYLIEVATDPDVAQVAAMAKAVYRDEHKMHAFVRFREIGREREAHYVAWFEPEHHIVELAAPFFAKRFADMPWSILTPDLCAHWDGHALSFTSGVSKSEAPSEDRLEETWRRYYASIFNPARLKVKAMQTEMPKKYWRNLPEASIIKPLIEDAERMTGAMIANAPTDPHKPQKRPEAPMKRKTAADDLEALREEAAHCRACHLYKDATQTVFGEGPKSANIMLVGEQPGDKEDLAGHPFVGPAGQMLDKALQEAGVDRKKVYVTNAVKHFKFVPRGKIRLHQKPNTPEIKACRQWYEREVSVIQPDLIVAMGATAAQSVFGKITPIGKNRGRLIDLPDGHKALVTVHPSYLLRLPDPEAKVLEYRRFVEDLKIVAGLQKKAARAA
;
A
#
# COMPACT_ATOMS: atom_id res chain seq x y z
N MET A 1 -10.25 5.71 -47.21
CA MET A 1 -9.60 6.17 -45.97
C MET A 1 -10.68 6.63 -45.02
N GLN A 2 -10.77 6.02 -43.84
CA GLN A 2 -11.73 6.30 -42.78
C GLN A 2 -11.06 7.19 -41.75
N TYR A 3 -11.66 8.36 -41.45
CA TYR A 3 -11.15 9.28 -40.44
C TYR A 3 -11.99 9.16 -39.18
N ILE A 4 -11.37 8.66 -38.11
CA ILE A 4 -12.01 8.46 -36.80
C ILE A 4 -11.54 9.54 -35.84
N THR A 5 -12.49 10.23 -35.23
CA THR A 5 -12.23 11.26 -34.22
C THR A 5 -12.73 10.77 -32.86
N LEU A 6 -11.82 10.68 -31.88
CA LEU A 6 -12.08 10.33 -30.49
C LEU A 6 -12.40 11.58 -29.68
N GLU A 7 -13.19 11.44 -28.61
CA GLU A 7 -13.62 12.59 -27.80
C GLU A 7 -12.46 13.25 -27.04
N ASN A 8 -11.51 12.46 -26.56
CA ASN A 8 -10.33 12.92 -25.84
C ASN A 8 -9.18 11.90 -25.92
N GLU A 9 -8.02 12.25 -25.37
CA GLU A 9 -6.79 11.44 -25.43
C GLU A 9 -6.88 10.10 -24.69
N THR A 10 -7.85 9.91 -23.78
CA THR A 10 -8.02 8.71 -22.95
C THR A 10 -9.29 7.91 -23.29
N ASP A 11 -10.00 8.27 -24.38
CA ASP A 11 -11.29 7.70 -24.80
C ASP A 11 -11.18 6.24 -25.31
N PHE A 12 -11.03 5.31 -24.37
CA PHE A 12 -10.95 3.88 -24.64
C PHE A 12 -12.26 3.30 -25.18
N ASP A 13 -13.40 3.75 -24.68
CA ASP A 13 -14.69 3.20 -25.08
C ASP A 13 -15.09 3.66 -26.49
N GLY A 14 -14.84 4.92 -26.84
CA GLY A 14 -14.97 5.44 -28.19
C GLY A 14 -14.02 4.73 -29.16
N TRP A 15 -12.74 4.59 -28.80
CA TRP A 15 -11.78 3.82 -29.59
C TRP A 15 -12.24 2.37 -29.79
N ARG A 16 -12.65 1.69 -28.71
CA ARG A 16 -13.11 0.29 -28.75
C ARG A 16 -14.33 0.12 -29.64
N LYS A 17 -15.30 1.03 -29.57
CA LYS A 17 -16.51 1.01 -30.39
C LYS A 17 -16.16 1.17 -31.88
N ALA A 18 -15.36 2.18 -32.21
CA ALA A 18 -14.92 2.44 -33.58
C ALA A 18 -14.09 1.28 -34.14
N ALA A 19 -13.08 0.83 -33.39
CA ALA A 19 -12.18 -0.25 -33.76
C ALA A 19 -12.94 -1.56 -34.03
N ARG A 20 -13.92 -1.91 -33.19
CA ARG A 20 -14.76 -3.09 -33.41
C ARG A 20 -15.59 -2.96 -34.69
N SER A 21 -16.21 -1.81 -34.94
CA SER A 21 -16.98 -1.60 -36.18
C SER A 21 -16.09 -1.76 -37.42
N LEU A 22 -14.91 -1.15 -37.42
CA LEU A 22 -13.97 -1.23 -38.53
C LEU A 22 -13.46 -2.65 -38.78
N VAL A 23 -13.18 -3.42 -37.73
CA VAL A 23 -12.78 -4.84 -37.85
C VAL A 23 -13.91 -5.71 -38.42
N LEU A 24 -15.16 -5.44 -38.06
CA LEU A 24 -16.32 -6.16 -38.61
C LEU A 24 -16.52 -5.86 -40.10
N HIS A 25 -16.21 -4.65 -40.54
CA HIS A 25 -16.24 -4.23 -41.95
C HIS A 25 -14.96 -4.58 -42.72
N GLN A 26 -14.00 -5.26 -42.09
CA GLN A 26 -12.72 -5.66 -42.69
C GLN A 26 -11.90 -4.47 -43.23
N THR A 27 -12.06 -3.28 -42.65
CA THR A 27 -11.26 -2.10 -43.01
C THR A 27 -9.80 -2.35 -42.64
N LYS A 28 -8.86 -2.20 -43.58
CA LYS A 28 -7.45 -2.46 -43.29
C LYS A 28 -6.87 -1.34 -42.41
N PRO A 29 -5.91 -1.62 -41.51
CA PRO A 29 -5.26 -0.59 -40.70
C PRO A 29 -4.67 0.59 -41.48
N ALA A 30 -4.16 0.35 -42.70
CA ALA A 30 -3.63 1.40 -43.57
C ALA A 30 -4.71 2.36 -44.13
N ASP A 31 -5.99 1.95 -44.08
CA ASP A 31 -7.10 2.74 -44.58
C ASP A 31 -7.79 3.54 -43.45
N VAL A 32 -7.21 3.60 -42.25
CA VAL A 32 -7.80 4.25 -41.07
C VAL A 32 -6.83 5.27 -40.49
N THR A 33 -7.31 6.49 -40.28
CA THR A 33 -6.60 7.55 -39.58
C THR A 33 -7.33 7.86 -38.27
N TRP A 34 -6.58 7.96 -37.18
CA TRP A 34 -7.11 8.27 -35.85
C TRP A 34 -6.71 9.68 -35.46
N ALA A 35 -7.68 10.44 -34.93
CA ALA A 35 -7.47 11.78 -34.40
C ALA A 35 -8.26 11.97 -33.10
N VAL A 36 -7.90 12.98 -32.33
CA VAL A 36 -8.61 13.40 -31.11
C VAL A 36 -9.23 14.77 -31.35
N GLN A 37 -10.45 15.00 -30.86
CA GLN A 37 -11.10 16.31 -30.98
C GLN A 37 -10.22 17.43 -30.40
N GLY A 38 -10.01 18.50 -31.15
CA GLY A 38 -9.23 19.66 -30.72
C GLY A 38 -7.71 19.49 -30.77
N GLY A 39 -7.18 18.37 -31.28
CA GLY A 39 -5.75 18.20 -31.57
C GLY A 39 -5.27 19.14 -32.69
N GLU A 40 -3.95 19.39 -32.75
CA GLU A 40 -3.33 20.22 -33.80
C GLU A 40 -3.74 19.68 -35.19
N ALA A 41 -4.54 20.47 -35.91
CA ALA A 41 -4.94 20.17 -37.26
C ALA A 41 -3.68 20.12 -38.15
N GLU A 42 -3.50 19.01 -38.88
CA GLU A 42 -2.55 19.00 -39.98
C GLU A 42 -2.84 20.21 -40.88
N LEU A 43 -1.80 20.99 -41.19
CA LEU A 43 -1.85 22.27 -41.89
C LEU A 43 -2.54 22.21 -43.27
N PHE A 44 -2.95 21.03 -43.72
CA PHE A 44 -3.66 20.78 -44.96
C PHE A 44 -4.98 20.03 -44.67
N ALA A 45 -6.09 20.74 -44.85
CA ALA A 45 -7.47 20.24 -44.90
C ALA A 45 -7.85 19.18 -43.85
N THR A 46 -8.49 19.59 -42.75
CA THR A 46 -9.17 18.69 -41.81
C THR A 46 -10.21 17.86 -42.57
N PRO A 47 -9.99 16.55 -42.78
CA PRO A 47 -11.00 15.72 -43.42
C PRO A 47 -12.18 15.61 -42.46
N SER A 48 -13.40 15.76 -42.97
CA SER A 48 -14.61 15.62 -42.15
C SER A 48 -14.65 14.22 -41.51
N PRO A 49 -15.03 14.09 -40.22
CA PRO A 49 -15.15 12.80 -39.56
C PRO A 49 -16.00 11.87 -40.42
N SER A 50 -15.46 10.68 -40.72
CA SER A 50 -16.22 9.69 -41.47
C SER A 50 -17.28 9.12 -40.55
N ALA A 51 -18.54 9.08 -41.00
CA ALA A 51 -19.57 8.39 -40.25
C ALA A 51 -19.13 6.94 -40.03
N LEU A 52 -19.13 6.49 -38.77
CA LEU A 52 -18.81 5.10 -38.46
C LEU A 52 -19.74 4.20 -39.27
N PRO A 53 -19.21 3.15 -39.95
CA PRO A 53 -20.04 2.17 -40.61
C PRO A 53 -21.10 1.65 -39.62
N ALA A 54 -22.36 1.56 -40.07
CA ALA A 54 -23.45 1.07 -39.25
C ALA A 54 -23.05 -0.26 -38.60
N ALA A 55 -23.31 -0.42 -37.31
CA ALA A 55 -22.92 -1.63 -36.59
C ALA A 55 -23.58 -2.84 -37.26
N GLY A 56 -22.81 -3.62 -38.03
CA GLY A 56 -23.29 -4.88 -38.56
C GLY A 56 -23.54 -5.86 -37.42
N ASP A 57 -24.44 -6.82 -37.62
CA ASP A 57 -24.87 -7.80 -36.60
C ASP A 57 -23.79 -8.81 -36.15
N GLY A 58 -22.53 -8.61 -36.57
CA GLY A 58 -21.42 -9.50 -36.28
C GLY A 58 -20.78 -9.25 -34.91
N THR A 59 -20.28 -10.30 -34.28
CA THR A 59 -19.45 -10.20 -33.07
C THR A 59 -18.16 -11.00 -33.23
N PHE A 60 -17.10 -10.54 -32.59
CA PHE A 60 -15.85 -11.30 -32.43
C PHE A 60 -15.30 -11.08 -31.02
N ASN A 61 -14.54 -12.07 -30.57
CA ASN A 61 -13.91 -12.09 -29.25
C ASN A 61 -12.41 -11.85 -29.39
N VAL A 62 -11.80 -11.38 -28.31
CA VAL A 62 -10.34 -11.20 -28.20
C VAL A 62 -9.88 -11.64 -26.81
N PRO A 63 -8.60 -12.00 -26.65
CA PRO A 63 -8.05 -12.38 -25.35
C PRO A 63 -8.19 -11.25 -24.31
N ALA A 64 -8.51 -11.61 -23.06
CA ALA A 64 -8.62 -10.65 -21.95
C ALA A 64 -7.33 -9.83 -21.75
N LYS A 65 -6.18 -10.48 -21.90
CA LYS A 65 -4.85 -9.87 -21.85
C LYS A 65 -4.66 -8.71 -22.84
N PHE A 66 -5.24 -8.82 -24.04
CA PHE A 66 -5.21 -7.71 -25.00
C PHE A 66 -6.02 -6.51 -24.48
N VAL A 67 -7.20 -6.75 -23.89
CA VAL A 67 -8.04 -5.67 -23.35
C VAL A 67 -7.32 -4.94 -22.21
N GLU A 68 -6.64 -5.68 -21.33
CA GLU A 68 -5.82 -5.09 -20.25
C GLU A 68 -4.68 -4.24 -20.80
N LEU A 69 -3.91 -4.76 -21.77
CA LEU A 69 -2.82 -4.03 -22.41
C LEU A 69 -3.31 -2.79 -23.16
N ALA A 70 -4.44 -2.90 -23.88
CA ALA A 70 -5.01 -1.79 -24.63
C ALA A 70 -5.48 -0.65 -23.72
N LYS A 71 -6.11 -0.98 -22.59
CA LYS A 71 -6.50 0.03 -21.58
C LYS A 71 -5.32 0.79 -20.99
N ALA A 72 -4.16 0.14 -20.84
CA ALA A 72 -2.95 0.81 -20.37
C ALA A 72 -2.27 1.60 -21.49
N ALA A 73 -2.07 1.00 -22.67
CA ALA A 73 -1.35 1.61 -23.78
C ALA A 73 -2.06 2.84 -24.36
N ILE A 74 -3.40 2.91 -24.28
CA ILE A 74 -4.15 4.08 -24.74
C ILE A 74 -3.80 5.36 -23.95
N LEU A 75 -3.26 5.23 -22.74
CA LEU A 75 -2.84 6.36 -21.92
C LEU A 75 -1.44 6.86 -22.29
N HIS A 76 -0.71 6.17 -23.17
CA HIS A 76 0.60 6.60 -23.63
C HIS A 76 0.50 7.90 -24.45
N ARG A 77 1.52 8.75 -24.48
CA ARG A 77 1.46 10.05 -25.20
C ARG A 77 1.78 9.95 -26.69
N ASP A 78 2.17 8.77 -27.16
CA ASP A 78 2.47 8.53 -28.58
C ASP A 78 1.17 8.65 -29.42
N PRO A 79 1.10 9.53 -30.43
CA PRO A 79 -0.10 9.69 -31.26
C PRO A 79 -0.47 8.41 -32.03
N GLU A 80 0.50 7.55 -32.35
CA GLU A 80 0.27 6.32 -33.12
C GLU A 80 -0.38 5.20 -32.30
N ARG A 81 -0.53 5.37 -30.98
CA ARG A 81 -1.04 4.32 -30.08
C ARG A 81 -2.40 3.77 -30.52
N PHE A 82 -3.31 4.62 -31.01
CA PHE A 82 -4.64 4.20 -31.47
C PHE A 82 -4.55 3.33 -32.73
N ALA A 83 -3.67 3.72 -33.66
CA ALA A 83 -3.42 2.99 -34.91
C ALA A 83 -2.74 1.65 -34.66
N ILE A 84 -1.75 1.60 -33.76
CA ILE A 84 -1.04 0.36 -33.38
C ILE A 84 -1.98 -0.61 -32.67
N LEU A 85 -2.78 -0.11 -31.71
CA LEU A 85 -3.79 -0.93 -31.03
C LEU A 85 -4.82 -1.49 -32.02
N TYR A 86 -5.22 -0.68 -33.02
CA TYR A 86 -6.15 -1.13 -34.06
C TYR A 86 -5.52 -2.20 -34.96
N ARG A 87 -4.27 -2.00 -35.39
CA ARG A 87 -3.51 -2.98 -36.18
C ARG A 87 -3.39 -4.32 -35.45
N LEU A 88 -3.07 -4.29 -34.16
CA LEU A 88 -3.01 -5.49 -33.32
C LEU A 88 -4.38 -6.16 -33.18
N LEU A 89 -5.44 -5.38 -32.93
CA LEU A 89 -6.81 -5.88 -32.85
C LEU A 89 -7.24 -6.58 -34.14
N PHE A 90 -6.96 -5.96 -35.29
CA PHE A 90 -7.31 -6.49 -36.61
C PHE A 90 -6.68 -7.87 -36.84
N ARG A 91 -5.42 -8.06 -36.42
CA ARG A 91 -4.70 -9.33 -36.53
C ARG A 91 -5.17 -10.37 -35.50
N LEU A 92 -5.52 -9.92 -34.29
CA LEU A 92 -5.99 -10.80 -33.23
C LEU A 92 -7.32 -11.46 -33.55
N LYS A 93 -8.19 -10.82 -34.35
CA LYS A 93 -9.46 -11.41 -34.80
C LYS A 93 -9.28 -12.81 -35.39
N ASP A 94 -8.24 -13.00 -36.20
CA ASP A 94 -7.98 -14.27 -36.90
C ASP A 94 -6.94 -15.14 -36.17
N ASN A 95 -6.14 -14.56 -35.26
CA ASN A 95 -5.13 -15.29 -34.50
C ASN A 95 -5.05 -14.84 -33.03
N HIS A 96 -5.85 -15.46 -32.15
CA HIS A 96 -5.87 -15.16 -30.72
C HIS A 96 -4.54 -15.42 -30.00
N TYR A 97 -3.71 -16.36 -30.48
CA TYR A 97 -2.43 -16.71 -29.86
C TYR A 97 -1.35 -15.67 -30.08
N LEU A 98 -1.55 -14.73 -31.02
CA LEU A 98 -0.60 -13.66 -31.32
C LEU A 98 -0.21 -12.87 -30.06
N ILE A 99 -1.14 -12.67 -29.12
CA ILE A 99 -0.89 -11.90 -27.89
C ILE A 99 0.17 -12.53 -26.96
N GLU A 100 0.48 -13.82 -27.14
CA GLU A 100 1.52 -14.53 -26.39
C GLU A 100 2.90 -14.44 -27.07
N VAL A 101 2.96 -14.01 -28.33
CA VAL A 101 4.20 -13.88 -29.10
C VAL A 101 4.87 -12.55 -28.77
N ALA A 102 5.65 -12.53 -27.70
CA ALA A 102 6.33 -11.31 -27.22
C ALA A 102 7.33 -10.70 -28.22
N THR A 103 7.76 -11.46 -29.24
CA THR A 103 8.65 -10.99 -30.31
C THR A 103 7.91 -10.36 -31.48
N ASP A 104 6.58 -10.45 -31.52
CA ASP A 104 5.80 -9.76 -32.55
C ASP A 104 5.95 -8.23 -32.38
N PRO A 105 6.21 -7.47 -33.45
CA PRO A 105 6.46 -6.03 -33.34
C PRO A 105 5.32 -5.24 -32.68
N ASP A 106 4.07 -5.56 -33.02
CA ASP A 106 2.91 -4.84 -32.49
C ASP A 106 2.68 -5.18 -31.01
N VAL A 107 2.82 -6.46 -30.66
CA VAL A 107 2.70 -6.92 -29.27
C VAL A 107 3.80 -6.30 -28.40
N ALA A 108 5.04 -6.30 -28.89
CA ALA A 108 6.18 -5.72 -28.19
C ALA A 108 6.01 -4.20 -27.99
N GLN A 109 5.54 -3.48 -29.01
CA GLN A 109 5.33 -2.03 -28.95
C GLN A 109 4.21 -1.67 -27.97
N VAL A 110 3.06 -2.35 -28.03
CA VAL A 110 1.93 -2.14 -27.10
C VAL A 110 2.34 -2.49 -25.67
N ALA A 111 3.06 -3.59 -25.47
CA ALA A 111 3.57 -3.97 -24.15
C ALA A 111 4.57 -2.95 -23.59
N ALA A 112 5.43 -2.38 -24.44
CA ALA A 112 6.36 -1.33 -24.05
C ALA A 112 5.62 -0.04 -23.65
N MET A 113 4.61 0.38 -24.41
CA MET A 113 3.75 1.53 -24.09
C MET A 113 3.05 1.33 -22.73
N ALA A 114 2.41 0.18 -22.53
CA ALA A 114 1.76 -0.15 -21.26
C ALA A 114 2.75 -0.13 -20.08
N LYS A 115 3.95 -0.68 -20.27
CA LYS A 115 5.01 -0.66 -19.24
C LYS A 115 5.49 0.76 -18.92
N ALA A 116 5.58 1.64 -19.92
CA ALA A 116 5.95 3.04 -19.72
C ALA A 116 4.87 3.80 -18.92
N VAL A 117 3.59 3.58 -19.25
CA VAL A 117 2.43 4.11 -18.51
C VAL A 117 2.45 3.68 -17.04
N TYR A 118 2.60 2.38 -16.74
CA TYR A 118 2.68 1.90 -15.36
C TYR A 118 3.90 2.42 -14.59
N ARG A 119 5.02 2.63 -15.29
CA ARG A 119 6.21 3.24 -14.67
C ARG A 119 5.94 4.68 -14.29
N ASP A 120 5.27 5.45 -15.16
CA ASP A 120 4.91 6.85 -14.88
C ASP A 120 3.88 6.96 -13.75
N GLU A 121 2.87 6.08 -13.74
CA GLU A 121 1.91 5.96 -12.63
C GLU A 121 2.66 5.70 -11.31
N HIS A 122 3.61 4.76 -11.31
CA HIS A 122 4.43 4.48 -10.14
C HIS A 122 5.29 5.68 -9.72
N LYS A 123 5.86 6.44 -10.66
CA LYS A 123 6.58 7.69 -10.38
C LYS A 123 5.65 8.69 -9.71
N MET A 124 4.43 8.89 -10.23
CA MET A 124 3.44 9.78 -9.64
C MET A 124 3.15 9.37 -8.19
N HIS A 125 2.83 8.10 -7.93
CA HIS A 125 2.62 7.58 -6.57
C HIS A 125 3.81 7.80 -5.65
N ALA A 126 5.03 7.63 -6.15
CA ALA A 126 6.26 7.74 -5.36
C ALA A 126 6.68 9.18 -5.08
N PHE A 127 6.42 10.12 -5.99
CA PHE A 127 7.03 11.46 -5.97
C PHE A 127 6.04 12.61 -5.75
N VAL A 128 4.73 12.42 -5.89
CA VAL A 128 3.75 13.44 -5.52
C VAL A 128 3.89 13.78 -4.03
N ARG A 129 3.98 15.08 -3.73
CA ARG A 129 4.08 15.61 -2.37
C ARG A 129 3.08 16.73 -2.19
N PHE A 130 2.18 16.56 -1.24
CA PHE A 130 1.17 17.54 -0.89
C PHE A 130 1.76 18.64 0.00
N ARG A 131 1.38 19.88 -0.31
CA ARG A 131 1.65 21.08 0.48
C ARG A 131 0.31 21.61 1.00
N GLU A 132 0.25 21.93 2.28
CA GLU A 132 -0.94 22.52 2.88
C GLU A 132 -1.06 24.00 2.49
N ILE A 133 -2.27 24.40 2.08
CA ILE A 133 -2.66 25.79 1.82
C ILE A 133 -3.92 26.09 2.65
N GLY A 134 -4.00 27.30 3.22
CA GLY A 134 -5.09 27.70 4.13
C GLY A 134 -4.70 27.71 5.60
N ARG A 135 -5.66 28.00 6.49
CA ARG A 135 -5.47 27.98 7.96
C ARG A 135 -6.55 27.14 8.64
N GLU A 136 -6.14 26.36 9.63
CA GLU A 136 -6.99 25.61 10.58
C GLU A 136 -8.06 24.71 9.96
N ARG A 137 -9.29 25.22 9.77
CA ARG A 137 -10.49 24.44 9.38
C ARG A 137 -10.74 24.39 7.87
N GLU A 138 -9.95 25.10 7.07
CA GLU A 138 -10.03 25.14 5.60
C GLU A 138 -8.71 24.69 4.95
N ALA A 139 -7.97 23.80 5.61
CA ALA A 139 -6.71 23.27 5.09
C ALA A 139 -6.96 22.42 3.83
N HIS A 140 -6.51 22.91 2.68
CA HIS A 140 -6.53 22.20 1.41
C HIS A 140 -5.12 21.85 0.99
N TYR A 141 -4.92 20.73 0.31
CA TYR A 141 -3.58 20.21 0.04
C TYR A 141 -3.29 20.16 -1.45
N VAL A 142 -2.23 20.83 -1.89
CA VAL A 142 -1.91 20.96 -3.32
C VAL A 142 -0.57 20.31 -3.62
N ALA A 143 -0.52 19.57 -4.73
CA ALA A 143 0.71 19.03 -5.29
C ALA A 143 0.81 19.36 -6.78
N TRP A 144 2.02 19.58 -7.27
CA TRP A 144 2.31 19.72 -8.71
C TRP A 144 3.01 18.46 -9.21
N PHE A 145 2.58 17.92 -10.35
CA PHE A 145 3.23 16.81 -11.01
C PHE A 145 3.17 16.96 -12.54
N GLU A 146 4.24 16.59 -13.22
CA GLU A 146 4.36 16.64 -14.69
C GLU A 146 4.47 15.22 -15.24
N PRO A 147 3.34 14.57 -15.56
CA PRO A 147 3.34 13.20 -16.05
C PRO A 147 3.90 13.11 -17.48
N GLU A 148 4.58 12.01 -17.80
CA GLU A 148 5.05 11.70 -19.15
C GLU A 148 3.88 11.22 -20.04
N HIS A 149 2.85 10.64 -19.44
CA HIS A 149 1.70 10.03 -20.11
C HIS A 149 0.35 10.51 -19.51
N HIS A 150 -0.78 10.14 -20.11
CA HIS A 150 -2.13 10.52 -19.65
C HIS A 150 -2.58 9.67 -18.45
N ILE A 151 -1.87 9.75 -17.33
CA ILE A 151 -2.02 8.84 -16.18
C ILE A 151 -2.85 9.39 -15.02
N VAL A 152 -3.30 10.64 -15.10
CA VAL A 152 -3.87 11.35 -13.94
C VAL A 152 -5.13 10.64 -13.43
N GLU A 153 -6.06 10.27 -14.33
CA GLU A 153 -7.27 9.52 -13.96
C GLU A 153 -6.97 8.12 -13.44
N LEU A 154 -5.92 7.48 -13.98
CA LEU A 154 -5.46 6.16 -13.54
C LEU A 154 -4.90 6.21 -12.12
N ALA A 155 -4.09 7.22 -11.81
CA ALA A 155 -3.36 7.35 -10.55
C ALA A 155 -4.19 8.01 -9.43
N ALA A 156 -5.13 8.90 -9.74
CA ALA A 156 -5.90 9.66 -8.74
C ALA A 156 -6.60 8.77 -7.67
N PRO A 157 -7.19 7.60 -8.00
CA PRO A 157 -7.79 6.70 -7.01
C PRO A 157 -6.82 6.20 -5.93
N PHE A 158 -5.52 6.07 -6.24
CA PHE A 158 -4.51 5.72 -5.23
C PHE A 158 -4.42 6.79 -4.15
N PHE A 159 -4.37 8.06 -4.57
CA PHE A 159 -4.27 9.19 -3.65
C PHE A 159 -5.56 9.37 -2.85
N ALA A 160 -6.74 9.21 -3.46
CA ALA A 160 -8.03 9.32 -2.77
C ALA A 160 -8.14 8.28 -1.66
N LYS A 161 -7.70 7.05 -1.91
CA LYS A 161 -7.67 5.98 -0.89
C LYS A 161 -6.61 6.21 0.18
N ARG A 162 -5.44 6.72 -0.20
CA ARG A 162 -4.28 6.88 0.70
C ARG A 162 -4.37 8.12 1.60
N PHE A 163 -5.06 9.15 1.11
CA PHE A 163 -5.21 10.48 1.68
C PHE A 163 -6.70 10.88 1.72
N ALA A 164 -7.57 9.95 2.12
CA ALA A 164 -9.02 10.15 2.13
C ALA A 164 -9.45 11.27 3.11
N ASP A 165 -8.74 11.39 4.24
CA ASP A 165 -9.09 12.27 5.36
C ASP A 165 -8.72 13.75 5.15
N MET A 166 -8.17 14.10 3.97
CA MET A 166 -7.70 15.45 3.66
C MET A 166 -8.15 15.85 2.25
N PRO A 167 -8.78 17.02 2.04
CA PRO A 167 -9.10 17.47 0.70
C PRO A 167 -7.82 17.88 -0.03
N TRP A 168 -7.66 17.47 -1.29
CA TRP A 168 -6.43 17.70 -2.04
C TRP A 168 -6.66 17.95 -3.53
N SER A 169 -5.68 18.61 -4.17
CA SER A 169 -5.59 18.83 -5.60
C SER A 169 -4.21 18.42 -6.11
N ILE A 170 -4.16 17.57 -7.15
CA ILE A 170 -2.95 17.32 -7.92
C ILE A 170 -3.08 18.09 -9.24
N LEU A 171 -2.26 19.12 -9.36
CA LEU A 171 -2.19 19.99 -10.52
C LEU A 171 -1.18 19.41 -11.52
N THR A 172 -1.61 19.27 -12.77
CA THR A 172 -0.74 18.87 -13.88
C THR A 172 -1.02 19.71 -15.13
N PRO A 173 -0.12 19.70 -16.14
CA PRO A 173 -0.29 20.50 -17.36
C PRO A 173 -1.50 20.14 -18.22
N ASP A 174 -1.93 18.87 -18.25
CA ASP A 174 -3.00 18.42 -19.16
C ASP A 174 -4.33 18.16 -18.43
N LEU A 175 -4.30 17.62 -17.20
CA LEU A 175 -5.49 17.30 -16.42
C LEU A 175 -5.21 17.41 -14.92
N CYS A 176 -6.05 18.13 -14.18
CA CYS A 176 -5.95 18.21 -12.73
C CYS A 176 -6.92 17.24 -12.07
N ALA A 177 -6.50 16.65 -10.95
CA ALA A 177 -7.35 15.79 -10.13
C ALA A 177 -7.61 16.43 -8.76
N HIS A 178 -8.84 16.35 -8.29
CA HIS A 178 -9.28 16.93 -7.03
C HIS A 178 -10.04 15.90 -6.19
N TRP A 179 -9.84 15.97 -4.89
CA TRP A 179 -10.53 15.19 -3.88
C TRP A 179 -11.07 16.12 -2.81
N ASP A 180 -12.38 16.06 -2.57
CA ASP A 180 -13.08 16.89 -1.60
C ASP A 180 -13.37 16.16 -0.27
N GLY A 181 -12.83 14.95 -0.09
CA GLY A 181 -13.15 14.06 1.04
C GLY A 181 -14.19 12.98 0.71
N HIS A 182 -14.92 13.11 -0.39
CA HIS A 182 -16.03 12.23 -0.76
C HIS A 182 -15.91 11.71 -2.19
N ALA A 183 -15.56 12.56 -3.15
CA ALA A 183 -15.53 12.25 -4.57
C ALA A 183 -14.27 12.78 -5.26
N LEU A 184 -13.83 12.04 -6.28
CA LEU A 184 -12.85 12.52 -7.23
C LEU A 184 -13.53 13.36 -8.31
N SER A 185 -12.96 14.52 -8.61
CA SER A 185 -13.33 15.34 -9.76
C SER A 185 -12.09 15.73 -10.55
N PHE A 186 -12.29 16.04 -11.83
CA PHE A 186 -11.20 16.39 -12.75
C PHE A 186 -11.51 17.71 -13.42
N THR A 187 -10.47 18.52 -13.63
CA THR A 187 -10.54 19.77 -14.37
C THR A 187 -9.42 19.82 -15.41
N SER A 188 -9.51 20.75 -16.35
CA SER A 188 -8.44 20.96 -17.34
C SER A 188 -7.11 21.26 -16.65
N GLY A 189 -6.02 20.88 -17.33
CA GLY A 189 -4.68 21.17 -16.86
C GLY A 189 -4.44 22.66 -16.64
N VAL A 190 -3.54 22.97 -15.71
CA VAL A 190 -3.17 24.35 -15.35
C VAL A 190 -1.71 24.61 -15.62
N SER A 191 -1.35 25.87 -15.83
CA SER A 191 0.04 26.26 -16.02
C SER A 191 0.81 26.16 -14.70
N LYS A 192 2.12 25.87 -14.78
CA LYS A 192 2.97 25.79 -13.59
C LYS A 192 2.99 27.09 -12.77
N SER A 193 2.79 28.23 -13.42
CA SER A 193 2.72 29.56 -12.80
C SER A 193 1.51 29.77 -11.88
N GLU A 194 0.48 28.94 -12.01
CA GLU A 194 -0.72 29.00 -11.17
C GLU A 194 -0.60 28.12 -9.91
N ALA A 195 0.49 27.36 -9.78
CA ALA A 195 0.80 26.63 -8.55
C ALA A 195 1.32 27.59 -7.45
N PRO A 196 0.94 27.40 -6.16
CA PRO A 196 1.36 28.29 -5.06
C PRO A 196 2.91 28.43 -4.95
N SER A 197 3.39 29.67 -4.79
CA SER A 197 4.83 30.03 -4.75
C SER A 197 5.56 29.63 -3.45
N GLU A 198 6.89 29.54 -3.52
CA GLU A 198 7.79 28.77 -2.62
C GLU A 198 8.12 29.40 -1.25
N ASP A 199 7.55 30.54 -0.87
CA ASP A 199 8.24 31.48 0.05
C ASP A 199 8.04 31.33 1.57
N ARG A 200 7.58 30.20 2.13
CA ARG A 200 7.35 30.15 3.60
C ARG A 200 7.83 28.95 4.42
N LEU A 201 8.49 27.94 3.84
CA LEU A 201 8.89 26.73 4.60
C LEU A 201 10.32 26.23 4.31
N GLU A 202 11.24 27.09 3.90
CA GLU A 202 12.61 26.68 3.56
C GLU A 202 13.50 26.32 4.77
N GLU A 203 13.32 26.94 5.94
CA GLU A 203 14.31 26.84 7.03
C GLU A 203 14.14 25.57 7.90
N THR A 204 12.89 25.17 8.16
CA THR A 204 12.56 23.96 8.94
C THR A 204 12.83 22.68 8.15
N TRP A 205 12.69 22.77 6.83
CA TRP A 205 12.81 21.65 5.92
C TRP A 205 14.29 21.34 5.56
N ARG A 206 15.15 22.37 5.45
CA ARG A 206 16.62 22.21 5.31
C ARG A 206 17.26 21.50 6.51
N ARG A 207 16.82 21.80 7.75
CA ARG A 207 17.28 21.08 8.96
C ARG A 207 16.83 19.62 9.01
N TYR A 208 15.62 19.33 8.53
CA TYR A 208 15.10 17.97 8.44
C TYR A 208 15.93 17.16 7.43
N TYR A 209 16.12 17.66 6.20
CA TYR A 209 16.83 16.92 5.14
C TYR A 209 18.32 16.68 5.43
N ALA A 210 19.04 17.65 6.00
CA ALA A 210 20.46 17.49 6.39
C ALA A 210 20.68 16.41 7.45
N SER A 211 19.67 16.11 8.28
CA SER A 211 19.77 15.13 9.38
C SER A 211 19.50 13.67 8.98
N ILE A 212 18.99 13.43 7.77
CA ILE A 212 18.60 12.09 7.27
C ILE A 212 19.40 11.67 6.03
N PHE A 213 20.28 12.54 5.54
CA PHE A 213 21.11 12.30 4.36
C PHE A 213 22.27 11.35 4.70
N ASN A 214 22.30 10.16 4.09
CA ASN A 214 23.38 9.19 4.24
C ASN A 214 24.23 9.15 2.95
N PRO A 215 25.47 9.69 2.97
CA PRO A 215 26.35 9.74 1.79
C PRO A 215 26.64 8.37 1.17
N ALA A 216 26.63 7.29 1.98
CA ALA A 216 26.95 5.93 1.53
C ALA A 216 25.83 5.26 0.71
N ARG A 217 24.61 5.84 0.65
CA ARG A 217 23.49 5.36 -0.18
C ARG A 217 23.34 6.10 -1.51
N LEU A 218 24.21 7.07 -1.79
CA LEU A 218 24.17 7.89 -2.99
C LEU A 218 24.73 7.11 -4.20
N LYS A 219 23.88 6.41 -4.94
CA LYS A 219 24.24 5.93 -6.29
C LYS A 219 24.02 7.05 -7.30
N VAL A 220 24.90 8.06 -7.28
CA VAL A 220 24.83 9.26 -8.14
C VAL A 220 24.57 8.92 -9.61
N LYS A 221 25.27 7.90 -10.14
CA LYS A 221 25.06 7.42 -11.52
C LYS A 221 23.67 6.84 -11.76
N ALA A 222 23.09 6.11 -10.80
CA ALA A 222 21.74 5.54 -10.92
C ALA A 222 20.65 6.61 -10.76
N MET A 223 20.83 7.59 -9.88
CA MET A 223 19.94 8.77 -9.77
C MET A 223 19.95 9.61 -11.05
N GLN A 224 21.12 9.78 -11.69
CA GLN A 224 21.25 10.51 -12.95
C GLN A 224 20.66 9.75 -14.16
N THR A 225 20.56 8.42 -14.07
CA THR A 225 20.02 7.57 -15.15
C THR A 225 18.50 7.45 -15.06
N GLU A 226 17.93 7.38 -13.86
CA GLU A 226 16.47 7.21 -13.64
C GLU A 226 15.70 8.54 -13.52
N MET A 227 16.39 9.68 -13.37
CA MET A 227 15.77 10.97 -13.07
C MET A 227 16.22 12.08 -14.03
N PRO A 228 15.47 12.34 -15.12
CA PRO A 228 15.75 13.43 -16.05
C PRO A 228 15.87 14.79 -15.34
N LYS A 229 16.85 15.62 -15.75
CA LYS A 229 17.16 16.93 -15.14
C LYS A 229 15.95 17.87 -14.98
N LYS A 230 14.90 17.70 -15.79
CA LYS A 230 13.66 18.49 -15.69
C LYS A 230 12.95 18.36 -14.34
N TYR A 231 13.03 17.19 -13.69
CA TYR A 231 12.39 16.93 -12.39
C TYR A 231 13.16 17.51 -11.19
N TRP A 232 14.40 17.96 -11.41
CA TRP A 232 15.27 18.46 -10.33
C TRP A 232 14.84 19.84 -9.81
N ARG A 233 14.15 20.63 -10.64
CA ARG A 233 13.64 21.96 -10.27
C ARG A 233 12.47 21.91 -9.29
N ASN A 234 11.84 20.75 -9.12
CA ASN A 234 10.72 20.54 -8.19
C ASN A 234 11.18 19.89 -6.87
N LEU A 235 12.49 19.67 -6.71
CA LEU A 235 13.12 19.14 -5.50
C LEU A 235 13.70 20.31 -4.70
N PRO A 236 13.10 20.72 -3.57
CA PRO A 236 13.74 21.67 -2.65
C PRO A 236 15.12 21.17 -2.13
N GLU A 237 15.43 19.89 -2.34
CA GLU A 237 16.72 19.23 -2.06
C GLU A 237 17.84 19.63 -3.03
N ALA A 238 17.50 20.08 -4.25
CA ALA A 238 18.49 20.25 -5.33
C ALA A 238 19.55 21.33 -5.01
N SER A 239 19.21 22.32 -4.19
CA SER A 239 20.12 23.34 -3.66
C SER A 239 21.09 22.79 -2.61
N ILE A 240 20.73 21.68 -1.94
CA ILE A 240 21.53 21.02 -0.91
C ILE A 240 22.37 19.87 -1.50
N ILE A 241 21.97 19.30 -2.65
CA ILE A 241 22.69 18.22 -3.34
C ILE A 241 24.12 18.64 -3.74
N LYS A 242 24.34 19.88 -4.19
CA LYS A 242 25.68 20.34 -4.59
C LYS A 242 26.64 20.43 -3.39
N PRO A 243 26.28 21.13 -2.30
CA PRO A 243 27.10 21.15 -1.08
C PRO A 243 27.24 19.77 -0.42
N LEU A 244 26.20 18.91 -0.47
CA LEU A 244 26.25 17.56 0.09
C LEU A 244 27.11 16.59 -0.73
N ILE A 245 27.22 16.78 -2.05
CA ILE A 245 28.16 16.04 -2.91
C ILE A 245 29.59 16.50 -2.63
N GLU A 246 29.82 17.82 -2.56
CA GLU A 246 31.13 18.39 -2.23
C GLU A 246 31.59 17.98 -0.82
N ASP A 247 30.68 17.94 0.16
CA ASP A 247 30.94 17.45 1.52
C ASP A 247 31.13 15.93 1.57
N ALA A 248 30.38 15.16 0.78
CA ALA A 248 30.55 13.72 0.67
C ALA A 248 31.88 13.35 0.00
N GLU A 249 32.33 14.08 -1.03
CA GLU A 249 33.65 13.93 -1.66
C GLU A 249 34.79 14.28 -0.69
N ARG A 250 34.63 15.35 0.10
CA ARG A 250 35.57 15.72 1.16
C ARG A 250 35.64 14.69 2.29
N MET A 251 34.50 14.15 2.73
CA MET A 251 34.45 13.08 3.74
C MET A 251 34.94 11.74 3.20
N THR A 252 34.71 11.41 1.92
CA THR A 252 35.29 10.20 1.30
C THR A 252 36.80 10.36 1.11
N GLY A 253 37.31 11.54 0.79
CA GLY A 253 38.75 11.83 0.78
C GLY A 253 39.41 11.58 2.14
N ALA A 254 38.78 12.03 3.23
CA ALA A 254 39.23 11.76 4.60
C ALA A 254 39.09 10.28 5.02
N MET A 255 38.11 9.55 4.48
CA MET A 255 37.95 8.11 4.71
C MET A 255 38.94 7.26 3.90
N ILE A 256 39.38 7.72 2.72
CA ILE A 256 40.40 7.06 1.88
C ILE A 256 41.80 7.25 2.46
N ALA A 257 42.07 8.40 3.09
CA ALA A 257 43.34 8.69 3.77
C ALA A 257 43.55 7.86 5.05
N ASN A 258 42.47 7.33 5.64
CA ASN A 258 42.54 6.39 6.75
C ASN A 258 42.53 4.95 6.19
N ALA A 259 43.54 4.16 6.55
CA ALA A 259 43.66 2.78 6.08
C ALA A 259 42.37 1.99 6.41
N PRO A 260 41.75 1.32 5.41
CA PRO A 260 40.56 0.50 5.64
C PRO A 260 40.88 -0.63 6.62
N THR A 261 40.15 -0.74 7.72
CA THR A 261 40.01 -2.02 8.42
C THR A 261 39.35 -3.01 7.47
N ASP A 262 39.95 -4.19 7.34
CA ASP A 262 39.60 -5.20 6.35
C ASP A 262 38.08 -5.48 6.33
N PRO A 263 37.41 -5.41 5.16
CA PRO A 263 35.98 -5.65 5.07
C PRO A 263 35.67 -7.10 5.44
N HIS A 264 34.87 -7.31 6.49
CA HIS A 264 34.36 -8.62 6.85
C HIS A 264 33.48 -9.16 5.70
N LYS A 265 34.02 -10.08 4.90
CA LYS A 265 33.23 -10.83 3.91
C LYS A 265 32.03 -11.46 4.61
N PRO A 266 30.79 -11.28 4.12
CA PRO A 266 29.63 -11.95 4.70
C PRO A 266 29.78 -13.44 4.46
N GLN A 267 30.30 -14.15 5.46
CA GLN A 267 30.17 -15.60 5.51
C GLN A 267 28.68 -15.89 5.60
N LYS A 268 28.14 -16.64 4.64
CA LYS A 268 26.92 -17.42 4.87
C LYS A 268 27.24 -18.40 6.00
N ARG A 269 27.06 -17.95 7.24
CA ARG A 269 26.99 -18.85 8.38
C ARG A 269 25.69 -19.65 8.21
N PRO A 270 25.73 -20.98 8.27
CA PRO A 270 24.53 -21.73 8.56
C PRO A 270 24.06 -21.24 9.93
N GLU A 271 23.02 -20.41 9.98
CA GLU A 271 22.43 -20.03 11.25
C GLU A 271 21.80 -21.29 11.83
N ALA A 272 22.48 -21.87 12.82
CA ALA A 272 21.92 -22.97 13.57
C ALA A 272 20.58 -22.50 14.15
N PRO A 273 19.47 -23.22 13.91
CA PRO A 273 18.21 -22.90 14.57
C PRO A 273 18.44 -22.85 16.08
N MET A 274 17.86 -21.86 16.77
CA MET A 274 17.91 -21.80 18.22
C MET A 274 17.57 -23.18 18.77
N LYS A 275 18.46 -23.74 19.62
CA LYS A 275 18.17 -24.96 20.35
C LYS A 275 16.89 -24.73 21.15
N ARG A 276 15.80 -25.39 20.76
CA ARG A 276 14.57 -25.49 21.55
C ARG A 276 14.97 -26.07 22.91
N LYS A 277 15.07 -25.23 23.93
CA LYS A 277 15.13 -25.73 25.30
C LYS A 277 13.71 -26.18 25.65
N THR A 278 13.53 -27.48 25.79
CA THR A 278 12.35 -28.03 26.46
C THR A 278 12.51 -27.80 27.96
N ALA A 279 11.41 -27.37 28.58
CA ALA A 279 11.18 -27.17 30.02
C ALA A 279 11.58 -25.81 30.62
N ALA A 280 10.59 -24.93 30.66
CA ALA A 280 10.08 -24.41 31.93
C ALA A 280 8.55 -24.22 31.77
N ASP A 281 7.76 -24.90 32.59
CA ASP A 281 6.28 -24.85 32.59
C ASP A 281 5.73 -23.55 33.22
N ASP A 282 6.46 -22.46 33.09
CA ASP A 282 6.18 -21.21 33.78
C ASP A 282 6.27 -20.00 32.83
N LEU A 283 5.26 -19.14 32.92
CA LEU A 283 5.14 -17.94 32.08
C LEU A 283 6.29 -16.98 32.32
N GLU A 284 6.84 -16.94 33.53
CA GLU A 284 7.95 -16.04 33.86
C GLU A 284 9.20 -16.43 33.09
N ALA A 285 9.55 -17.71 33.08
CA ALA A 285 10.68 -18.22 32.31
C ALA A 285 10.50 -17.97 30.80
N LEU A 286 9.27 -18.11 30.28
CA LEU A 286 8.97 -17.76 28.89
C LEU A 286 9.16 -16.27 28.61
N ARG A 287 8.75 -15.40 29.53
CA ARG A 287 8.90 -13.95 29.42
C ARG A 287 10.37 -13.54 29.43
N GLU A 288 11.17 -14.10 30.34
CA GLU A 288 12.62 -13.86 30.41
C GLU A 288 13.35 -14.31 29.14
N GLU A 289 12.96 -15.46 28.57
CA GLU A 289 13.53 -15.94 27.31
C GLU A 289 13.10 -15.04 26.13
N ALA A 290 11.83 -14.62 26.10
CA ALA A 290 11.30 -13.76 25.05
C ALA A 290 11.96 -12.39 25.03
N ALA A 291 12.35 -11.84 26.19
CA ALA A 291 13.06 -10.57 26.31
C ALA A 291 14.39 -10.53 25.53
N HIS A 292 14.97 -11.70 25.23
CA HIS A 292 16.21 -11.85 24.48
C HIS A 292 15.99 -12.37 23.04
N CYS A 293 14.75 -12.42 22.58
CA CYS A 293 14.38 -13.01 21.29
C CYS A 293 14.98 -12.23 20.12
N ARG A 294 15.67 -12.95 19.23
CA ARG A 294 16.24 -12.42 17.98
C ARG A 294 15.71 -13.12 16.72
N ALA A 295 14.57 -13.78 16.82
CA ALA A 295 14.02 -14.63 15.75
C ALA A 295 13.60 -13.88 14.46
N CYS A 296 13.45 -12.55 14.52
CA CYS A 296 13.19 -11.70 13.35
C CYS A 296 13.88 -10.34 13.54
N HIS A 297 13.90 -9.47 12.52
CA HIS A 297 14.64 -8.20 12.61
C HIS A 297 14.00 -7.15 13.54
N LEU A 298 12.75 -7.34 13.99
CA LEU A 298 11.99 -6.33 14.74
C LEU A 298 12.61 -5.98 16.11
N TYR A 299 13.41 -6.88 16.72
CA TYR A 299 14.09 -6.58 17.98
C TYR A 299 15.11 -5.44 17.87
N LYS A 300 15.55 -5.09 16.66
CA LYS A 300 16.63 -4.11 16.46
C LYS A 300 16.19 -2.69 16.78
N ASP A 301 14.95 -2.36 16.46
CA ASP A 301 14.43 -0.99 16.52
C ASP A 301 13.39 -0.80 17.63
N ALA A 302 12.73 -1.87 18.07
CA ALA A 302 11.81 -1.86 19.20
C ALA A 302 12.55 -1.55 20.51
N THR A 303 11.87 -0.87 21.45
CA THR A 303 12.47 -0.57 22.77
C THR A 303 12.66 -1.83 23.60
N GLN A 304 11.66 -2.72 23.59
CA GLN A 304 11.71 -3.98 24.33
C GLN A 304 10.71 -5.00 23.76
N THR A 305 10.80 -6.24 24.24
CA THR A 305 9.76 -7.22 24.00
C THR A 305 8.54 -6.91 24.88
N VAL A 306 7.35 -6.89 24.29
CA VAL A 306 6.08 -6.84 25.02
C VAL A 306 5.46 -8.23 24.97
N PHE A 307 5.59 -8.95 26.09
CA PHE A 307 5.05 -10.30 26.26
C PHE A 307 3.57 -10.27 26.62
N GLY A 308 2.95 -11.43 26.77
CA GLY A 308 1.56 -11.52 27.24
C GLY A 308 1.42 -11.40 28.75
N GLU A 309 0.22 -11.03 29.17
CA GLU A 309 -0.14 -10.79 30.57
C GLU A 309 -1.53 -11.30 30.92
N GLY A 310 -1.65 -11.87 32.12
CA GLY A 310 -2.87 -12.40 32.70
C GLY A 310 -2.59 -13.60 33.59
N PRO A 311 -3.61 -14.15 34.26
CA PRO A 311 -3.42 -15.31 35.12
C PRO A 311 -3.09 -16.56 34.28
N LYS A 312 -2.27 -17.46 34.84
CA LYS A 312 -1.99 -18.76 34.21
C LYS A 312 -3.25 -19.62 34.05
N SER A 313 -4.24 -19.42 34.91
CA SER A 313 -5.54 -20.09 34.88
C SER A 313 -6.57 -19.39 33.96
N ALA A 314 -6.13 -18.60 32.98
CA ALA A 314 -7.03 -17.90 32.07
C ALA A 314 -7.61 -18.86 31.03
N ASN A 315 -8.91 -19.12 31.10
CA ASN A 315 -9.61 -19.96 30.11
C ASN A 315 -9.87 -19.22 28.79
N ILE A 316 -9.57 -17.93 28.72
CA ILE A 316 -9.71 -17.09 27.53
C ILE A 316 -8.39 -16.36 27.28
N MET A 317 -7.88 -16.48 26.06
CA MET A 317 -6.73 -15.75 25.56
C MET A 317 -7.15 -14.75 24.47
N LEU A 318 -6.82 -13.47 24.63
CA LEU A 318 -7.02 -12.44 23.60
C LEU A 318 -5.69 -12.19 22.87
N VAL A 319 -5.71 -12.24 21.54
CA VAL A 319 -4.51 -12.09 20.70
C VAL A 319 -4.70 -10.89 19.77
N GLY A 320 -3.85 -9.87 19.94
CA GLY A 320 -3.73 -8.71 19.06
C GLY A 320 -2.70 -8.86 17.95
N GLU A 321 -2.43 -7.77 17.24
CA GLU A 321 -1.47 -7.76 16.13
C GLU A 321 -0.01 -7.69 16.60
N GLN A 322 0.35 -6.59 17.23
CA GLN A 322 1.69 -6.29 17.75
C GLN A 322 1.59 -5.18 18.81
N PRO A 323 2.66 -4.91 19.58
CA PRO A 323 2.68 -3.78 20.49
C PRO A 323 2.63 -2.45 19.72
N GLY A 324 1.95 -1.45 20.26
CA GLY A 324 2.00 -0.09 19.75
C GLY A 324 3.09 0.74 20.43
N ASP A 325 3.09 2.04 20.15
CA ASP A 325 4.06 2.99 20.70
C ASP A 325 4.07 3.02 22.24
N LYS A 326 2.88 3.07 22.86
CA LYS A 326 2.77 3.11 24.33
C LYS A 326 3.13 1.76 24.96
N GLU A 327 2.70 0.67 24.34
CA GLU A 327 3.00 -0.69 24.79
C GLU A 327 4.51 -0.96 24.77
N ASP A 328 5.19 -0.57 23.68
CA ASP A 328 6.64 -0.77 23.52
C ASP A 328 7.47 0.00 24.57
N LEU A 329 7.00 1.18 25.01
CA LEU A 329 7.66 1.92 26.09
C LEU A 329 7.31 1.35 27.47
N ALA A 330 6.06 0.91 27.65
CA ALA A 330 5.56 0.44 28.94
C ALA A 330 5.96 -1.01 29.25
N GLY A 331 6.23 -1.84 28.23
CA GLY A 331 6.46 -3.27 28.40
C GLY A 331 5.18 -4.11 28.54
N HIS A 332 4.00 -3.47 28.49
CA HIS A 332 2.70 -4.09 28.79
C HIS A 332 1.78 -4.09 27.56
N PRO A 333 1.04 -5.18 27.26
CA PRO A 333 0.16 -5.25 26.10
C PRO A 333 -1.15 -4.47 26.34
N PHE A 334 -1.65 -3.78 25.30
CA PHE A 334 -2.93 -3.06 25.32
C PHE A 334 -3.04 -1.97 26.41
N VAL A 335 -2.02 -1.13 26.58
CA VAL A 335 -2.07 0.05 27.47
C VAL A 335 -2.41 1.35 26.74
N GLY A 336 -2.37 1.36 25.40
CA GLY A 336 -2.66 2.51 24.57
C GLY A 336 -4.15 2.72 24.26
N PRO A 337 -4.47 3.61 23.30
CA PRO A 337 -5.87 3.92 22.95
C PRO A 337 -6.68 2.69 22.51
N ALA A 338 -6.06 1.75 21.80
CA ALA A 338 -6.70 0.50 21.41
C ALA A 338 -7.00 -0.40 22.62
N GLY A 339 -6.14 -0.38 23.63
CA GLY A 339 -6.35 -1.05 24.91
C GLY A 339 -7.51 -0.47 25.70
N GLN A 340 -7.59 0.86 25.81
CA GLN A 340 -8.73 1.53 26.46
C GLN A 340 -10.07 1.20 25.77
N MET A 341 -10.06 1.12 24.43
CA MET A 341 -11.23 0.68 23.67
C MET A 341 -11.59 -0.79 23.92
N LEU A 342 -10.59 -1.66 24.02
CA LEU A 342 -10.79 -3.05 24.38
C LEU A 342 -11.39 -3.18 25.79
N ASP A 343 -10.84 -2.48 26.78
CA ASP A 343 -11.32 -2.52 28.16
C ASP A 343 -12.77 -2.06 28.27
N LYS A 344 -13.13 -0.97 27.58
CA LYS A 344 -14.52 -0.51 27.49
C LYS A 344 -15.44 -1.58 26.91
N ALA A 345 -15.03 -2.20 25.80
CA ALA A 345 -15.84 -3.21 25.12
C ALA A 345 -15.96 -4.51 25.95
N LEU A 346 -14.91 -4.92 26.66
CA LEU A 346 -14.93 -6.07 27.57
C LEU A 346 -15.88 -5.82 28.74
N GLN A 347 -15.82 -4.63 29.35
CA GLN A 347 -16.73 -4.23 30.42
C GLN A 347 -18.19 -4.26 29.95
N GLU A 348 -18.48 -3.71 28.77
CA GLU A 348 -19.82 -3.68 28.18
C GLU A 348 -20.33 -5.08 27.80
N ALA A 349 -19.44 -5.95 27.33
CA ALA A 349 -19.76 -7.35 27.05
C ALA A 349 -19.93 -8.21 28.33
N GLY A 350 -19.50 -7.72 29.49
CA GLY A 350 -19.50 -8.46 30.75
C GLY A 350 -18.38 -9.50 30.84
N VAL A 351 -17.24 -9.26 30.20
CA VAL A 351 -16.01 -10.06 30.31
C VAL A 351 -15.10 -9.45 31.37
N ASP A 352 -14.71 -10.24 32.37
CA ASP A 352 -13.75 -9.79 33.38
C ASP A 352 -12.32 -9.79 32.82
N ARG A 353 -11.76 -8.59 32.62
CA ARG A 353 -10.40 -8.36 32.09
C ARG A 353 -9.30 -9.01 32.95
N LYS A 354 -9.52 -9.21 34.25
CA LYS A 354 -8.55 -9.82 35.16
C LYS A 354 -8.46 -11.34 35.01
N LYS A 355 -9.46 -11.96 34.37
CA LYS A 355 -9.57 -13.41 34.17
C LYS A 355 -9.17 -13.85 32.76
N VAL A 356 -8.68 -12.94 31.93
CA VAL A 356 -8.23 -13.23 30.57
C VAL A 356 -6.72 -13.02 30.46
N TYR A 357 -6.08 -13.83 29.63
CA TYR A 357 -4.70 -13.63 29.22
C TYR A 357 -4.68 -12.83 27.91
N VAL A 358 -3.87 -11.79 27.83
CA VAL A 358 -3.83 -10.88 26.68
C VAL A 358 -2.43 -10.78 26.14
N THR A 359 -2.31 -10.94 24.83
CA THR A 359 -1.02 -10.99 24.15
C THR A 359 -1.14 -10.51 22.70
N ASN A 360 -0.04 -10.51 21.96
CA ASN A 360 0.01 -10.16 20.54
C ASN A 360 0.63 -11.27 19.69
N ALA A 361 0.28 -11.35 18.41
CA ALA A 361 0.90 -12.27 17.46
C ALA A 361 2.40 -12.03 17.28
N VAL A 362 2.82 -10.76 17.31
CA VAL A 362 4.22 -10.34 17.28
C VAL A 362 4.56 -9.61 18.58
N LYS A 363 5.76 -9.82 19.13
CA LYS A 363 6.16 -9.30 20.47
C LYS A 363 7.00 -8.02 20.45
N HIS A 364 7.38 -7.53 19.28
CA HIS A 364 8.18 -6.30 19.11
C HIS A 364 7.41 -5.31 18.25
N PHE A 365 7.49 -4.03 18.60
CA PHE A 365 6.81 -2.97 17.85
C PHE A 365 7.53 -2.69 16.52
N LYS A 366 6.84 -2.94 15.41
CA LYS A 366 7.29 -2.53 14.08
C LYS A 366 6.80 -1.12 13.78
N PHE A 367 7.73 -0.20 13.53
CA PHE A 367 7.41 1.18 13.20
C PHE A 367 8.40 1.78 12.20
N VAL A 368 8.02 2.93 11.65
CA VAL A 368 8.95 3.84 10.97
C VAL A 368 9.01 5.16 11.75
N PRO A 369 10.21 5.64 12.12
CA PRO A 369 10.35 6.92 12.78
C PRO A 369 10.02 8.07 11.83
N ARG A 370 9.20 9.01 12.30
CA ARG A 370 8.87 10.28 11.62
C ARG A 370 9.02 11.42 12.62
N GLY A 371 10.22 12.01 12.68
CA GLY A 371 10.57 12.97 13.72
C GLY A 371 10.54 12.30 15.10
N LYS A 372 9.78 12.88 16.05
CA LYS A 372 9.57 12.32 17.39
C LYS A 372 8.48 11.23 17.45
N ILE A 373 7.79 10.96 16.34
CA ILE A 373 6.65 10.05 16.29
C ILE A 373 7.10 8.70 15.72
N ARG A 374 6.69 7.60 16.37
CA ARG A 374 6.90 6.23 15.86
C ARG A 374 5.64 5.74 15.17
N LEU A 375 5.66 5.73 13.82
CA LEU A 375 4.51 5.36 13.02
C LEU A 375 4.41 3.84 12.86
N HIS A 376 3.37 3.25 13.46
CA HIS A 376 3.09 1.82 13.41
C HIS A 376 3.05 1.26 11.97
N GLN A 377 3.74 0.15 11.73
CA GLN A 377 3.65 -0.64 10.50
C GLN A 377 3.18 -2.07 10.77
N LYS A 378 2.29 -2.59 9.91
CA LYS A 378 1.80 -3.96 10.04
C LYS A 378 2.93 -5.00 9.90
N PRO A 379 2.96 -6.04 10.74
CA PRO A 379 3.85 -7.18 10.54
C PRO A 379 3.55 -7.94 9.24
N ASN A 380 4.59 -8.46 8.57
CA ASN A 380 4.45 -9.32 7.39
C ASN A 380 4.45 -10.81 7.75
N THR A 381 4.10 -11.67 6.77
CA THR A 381 4.02 -13.13 6.98
C THR A 381 5.29 -13.75 7.55
N PRO A 382 6.51 -13.43 7.07
CA PRO A 382 7.75 -13.91 7.69
C PRO A 382 7.91 -13.52 9.17
N GLU A 383 7.62 -12.27 9.54
CA GLU A 383 7.69 -11.78 10.92
C GLU A 383 6.70 -12.51 11.82
N ILE A 384 5.45 -12.67 11.37
CA ILE A 384 4.40 -13.42 12.08
C ILE A 384 4.85 -14.86 12.30
N LYS A 385 5.35 -15.53 11.25
CA LYS A 385 5.81 -16.93 11.32
C LYS A 385 6.98 -17.09 12.29
N ALA A 386 7.94 -16.15 12.29
CA ALA A 386 9.08 -16.17 13.19
C ALA A 386 8.67 -15.97 14.67
N CYS A 387 7.68 -15.12 14.93
CA CYS A 387 7.20 -14.84 16.28
C CYS A 387 6.18 -15.87 16.80
N ARG A 388 5.54 -16.64 15.91
CA ARG A 388 4.50 -17.63 16.24
C ARG A 388 4.92 -18.66 17.29
N GLN A 389 6.21 -18.96 17.40
CA GLN A 389 6.75 -19.83 18.46
C GLN A 389 6.40 -19.34 19.88
N TRP A 390 6.32 -18.02 20.10
CA TRP A 390 5.96 -17.48 21.41
C TRP A 390 4.49 -17.66 21.70
N TYR A 391 3.64 -17.41 20.70
CA TYR A 391 2.21 -17.69 20.80
C TYR A 391 1.94 -19.17 21.11
N GLU A 392 2.58 -20.10 20.40
CA GLU A 392 2.42 -21.54 20.65
C GLU A 392 2.84 -21.93 22.09
N ARG A 393 3.92 -21.32 22.60
CA ARG A 393 4.40 -21.55 23.96
C ARG A 393 3.46 -20.94 25.01
N GLU A 394 2.96 -19.73 24.79
CA GLU A 394 1.94 -19.13 25.66
C GLU A 394 0.68 -20.00 25.71
N VAL A 395 0.18 -20.46 24.55
CA VAL A 395 -0.97 -21.38 24.49
C VAL A 395 -0.67 -22.68 25.24
N SER A 396 0.54 -23.24 25.09
CA SER A 396 0.91 -24.48 25.77
C SER A 396 0.91 -24.37 27.30
N VAL A 397 1.23 -23.18 27.86
CA VAL A 397 1.27 -22.95 29.31
C VAL A 397 -0.08 -22.50 29.87
N ILE A 398 -0.82 -21.67 29.11
CA ILE A 398 -2.13 -21.15 29.53
C ILE A 398 -3.25 -22.18 29.34
N GLN A 399 -3.15 -23.03 28.30
CA GLN A 399 -4.19 -23.97 27.92
C GLN A 399 -5.60 -23.34 27.85
N PRO A 400 -5.81 -22.25 27.08
CA PRO A 400 -7.09 -21.55 27.06
C PRO A 400 -8.16 -22.39 26.34
N ASP A 401 -9.39 -22.40 26.85
CA ASP A 401 -10.53 -23.00 26.15
C ASP A 401 -10.89 -22.22 24.87
N LEU A 402 -10.70 -20.89 24.91
CA LEU A 402 -11.02 -19.97 23.82
C LEU A 402 -9.87 -19.00 23.52
N ILE A 403 -9.52 -18.88 22.24
CA ILE A 403 -8.57 -17.92 21.70
C ILE A 403 -9.29 -16.90 20.83
N VAL A 404 -9.29 -15.64 21.22
CA VAL A 404 -9.92 -14.54 20.47
C VAL A 404 -8.86 -13.84 19.62
N ALA A 405 -8.92 -14.05 18.31
CA ALA A 405 -8.04 -13.43 17.33
C ALA A 405 -8.59 -12.08 16.88
N MET A 406 -8.00 -10.99 17.37
CA MET A 406 -8.41 -9.62 17.06
C MET A 406 -7.62 -9.08 15.87
N GLY A 407 -8.23 -9.08 14.69
CA GLY A 407 -7.62 -8.62 13.45
C GLY A 407 -6.94 -9.71 12.62
N ALA A 408 -6.54 -9.33 11.41
CA ALA A 408 -6.04 -10.28 10.40
C ALA A 408 -4.70 -10.91 10.78
N THR A 409 -3.81 -10.14 11.41
CA THR A 409 -2.49 -10.61 11.85
C THR A 409 -2.61 -11.61 12.99
N ALA A 410 -3.47 -11.33 13.98
CA ALA A 410 -3.79 -12.26 15.05
C ALA A 410 -4.38 -13.56 14.49
N ALA A 411 -5.36 -13.45 13.60
CA ALA A 411 -5.97 -14.62 12.95
C ALA A 411 -4.92 -15.44 12.20
N GLN A 412 -4.01 -14.79 11.46
CA GLN A 412 -2.94 -15.49 10.76
C GLN A 412 -2.01 -16.27 11.70
N SER A 413 -1.69 -15.71 12.87
CA SER A 413 -0.86 -16.40 13.88
C SER A 413 -1.60 -17.60 14.48
N VAL A 414 -2.85 -17.41 14.89
CA VAL A 414 -3.69 -18.44 15.53
C VAL A 414 -3.94 -19.60 14.58
N PHE A 415 -4.39 -19.34 13.34
CA PHE A 415 -4.70 -20.38 12.37
C PHE A 415 -3.47 -20.92 11.61
N GLY A 416 -2.30 -20.29 11.76
CA GLY A 416 -1.07 -20.65 11.02
C GLY A 416 -1.12 -20.36 9.51
N LYS A 417 -2.18 -19.73 9.01
CA LYS A 417 -2.40 -19.39 7.59
C LYS A 417 -3.19 -18.09 7.47
N ILE A 418 -3.15 -17.46 6.29
CA ILE A 418 -3.91 -16.23 6.04
C ILE A 418 -5.41 -16.51 6.18
N THR A 419 -6.06 -15.84 7.13
CA THR A 419 -7.48 -16.05 7.47
C THR A 419 -8.23 -14.73 7.36
N PRO A 420 -9.12 -14.56 6.35
CA PRO A 420 -9.89 -13.32 6.19
C PRO A 420 -10.88 -13.10 7.33
N ILE A 421 -10.88 -11.90 7.93
CA ILE A 421 -11.78 -11.56 9.05
C ILE A 421 -13.25 -11.68 8.64
N GLY A 422 -13.65 -11.05 7.53
CA GLY A 422 -15.06 -10.92 7.14
C GLY A 422 -15.81 -12.25 6.98
N LYS A 423 -15.13 -13.32 6.56
CA LYS A 423 -15.75 -14.65 6.41
C LYS A 423 -15.84 -15.45 7.72
N ASN A 424 -14.99 -15.12 8.70
CA ASN A 424 -14.78 -15.92 9.91
C ASN A 424 -15.27 -15.22 11.19
N ARG A 425 -15.62 -13.94 11.11
CA ARG A 425 -16.00 -13.13 12.27
C ARG A 425 -17.27 -13.65 12.94
N GLY A 426 -17.29 -13.61 14.28
CA GLY A 426 -18.48 -13.88 15.09
C GLY A 426 -18.87 -15.36 15.18
N ARG A 427 -17.99 -16.27 14.75
CA ARG A 427 -18.22 -17.73 14.80
C ARG A 427 -17.11 -18.41 15.59
N LEU A 428 -17.48 -19.43 16.35
CA LEU A 428 -16.53 -20.34 16.99
C LEU A 428 -16.00 -21.33 15.96
N ILE A 429 -14.69 -21.48 15.92
CA ILE A 429 -13.98 -22.36 14.99
C ILE A 429 -13.11 -23.29 15.82
N ASP A 430 -13.24 -24.60 15.62
CA ASP A 430 -12.37 -25.57 16.29
C ASP A 430 -10.98 -25.56 15.64
N LEU A 431 -9.95 -25.45 16.47
CA LEU A 431 -8.55 -25.53 16.05
C LEU A 431 -8.04 -26.98 16.11
N PRO A 432 -7.05 -27.36 15.27
CA PRO A 432 -6.53 -28.73 15.25
C PRO A 432 -5.91 -29.22 16.57
N ASP A 433 -5.50 -28.28 17.44
CA ASP A 433 -4.90 -28.53 18.75
C ASP A 433 -5.94 -28.65 19.87
N GLY A 434 -7.23 -28.66 19.55
CA GLY A 434 -8.33 -28.86 20.49
C GLY A 434 -8.89 -27.58 21.12
N HIS A 435 -8.26 -26.43 20.89
CA HIS A 435 -8.77 -25.14 21.34
C HIS A 435 -9.90 -24.63 20.42
N LYS A 436 -10.72 -23.69 20.92
CA LYS A 436 -11.65 -22.94 20.08
C LYS A 436 -11.08 -21.57 19.74
N ALA A 437 -11.33 -21.10 18.54
CA ALA A 437 -10.99 -19.76 18.09
C ALA A 437 -12.24 -18.92 17.78
N LEU A 438 -12.18 -17.63 18.13
CA LEU A 438 -13.14 -16.62 17.69
C LEU A 438 -12.38 -15.51 16.95
N VAL A 439 -12.81 -15.17 15.74
CA VAL A 439 -12.23 -14.06 14.98
C VAL A 439 -13.09 -12.81 15.18
N THR A 440 -12.44 -11.67 15.42
CA THR A 440 -13.09 -10.35 15.44
C THR A 440 -12.18 -9.26 14.88
N VAL A 441 -12.68 -8.03 14.78
CA VAL A 441 -11.90 -6.86 14.36
C VAL A 441 -10.92 -6.44 15.46
N HIS A 442 -9.83 -5.78 15.08
CA HIS A 442 -8.90 -5.23 16.06
C HIS A 442 -9.46 -3.92 16.64
N PRO A 443 -9.33 -3.63 17.96
CA PRO A 443 -9.84 -2.39 18.55
C PRO A 443 -9.30 -1.11 17.87
N SER A 444 -8.06 -1.13 17.38
CA SER A 444 -7.50 0.02 16.63
C SER A 444 -8.20 0.29 15.30
N TYR A 445 -8.88 -0.70 14.69
CA TYR A 445 -9.69 -0.48 13.49
C TYR A 445 -10.87 0.45 13.80
N LEU A 446 -11.55 0.22 14.92
CA LEU A 446 -12.68 1.04 15.37
C LEU A 446 -12.27 2.48 15.66
N LEU A 447 -11.03 2.72 16.11
CA LEU A 447 -10.49 4.07 16.31
C LEU A 447 -10.21 4.81 15.00
N ARG A 448 -9.99 4.07 13.90
CA ARG A 448 -9.60 4.61 12.58
C ARG A 448 -10.77 4.72 11.61
N LEU A 449 -11.99 4.34 12.02
CA LEU A 449 -13.17 4.52 11.20
C LEU A 449 -13.50 6.02 11.05
N PRO A 450 -13.55 6.55 9.82
CA PRO A 450 -13.80 7.98 9.59
C PRO A 450 -15.28 8.32 9.76
N ASP A 451 -16.17 7.44 9.33
CA ASP A 451 -17.61 7.59 9.47
C ASP A 451 -18.08 7.31 10.92
N PRO A 452 -18.68 8.29 11.61
CA PRO A 452 -19.23 8.11 12.96
C PRO A 452 -20.30 7.02 13.05
N GLU A 453 -21.16 6.86 12.04
CA GLU A 453 -22.23 5.87 12.08
C GLU A 453 -21.69 4.46 11.93
N ALA A 454 -20.83 4.23 10.93
CA ALA A 454 -20.10 2.97 10.80
C ALA A 454 -19.28 2.64 12.06
N LYS A 455 -18.68 3.64 12.71
CA LYS A 455 -17.93 3.45 13.96
C LYS A 455 -18.82 2.94 15.10
N VAL A 456 -20.01 3.51 15.27
CA VAL A 456 -20.98 3.04 16.27
C VAL A 456 -21.46 1.63 15.94
N LEU A 457 -21.80 1.36 14.68
CA LEU A 457 -22.27 0.05 14.24
C LEU A 457 -21.20 -1.03 14.43
N GLU A 458 -19.96 -0.77 14.00
CA GLU A 458 -18.85 -1.72 14.11
C GLU A 458 -18.43 -1.94 15.57
N TYR A 459 -18.52 -0.92 16.42
CA TYR A 459 -18.32 -1.06 17.86
C TYR A 459 -19.39 -1.96 18.49
N ARG A 460 -20.67 -1.80 18.14
CA ARG A 460 -21.73 -2.70 18.63
C ARG A 460 -21.47 -4.15 18.22
N ARG A 461 -21.13 -4.39 16.96
CA ARG A 461 -20.78 -5.73 16.46
C ARG A 461 -19.55 -6.31 17.17
N PHE A 462 -18.57 -5.47 17.52
CA PHE A 462 -17.41 -5.87 18.29
C PHE A 462 -17.79 -6.31 19.72
N VAL A 463 -18.67 -5.55 20.39
CA VAL A 463 -19.23 -5.93 21.69
C VAL A 463 -20.05 -7.22 21.60
N GLU A 464 -20.82 -7.42 20.53
CA GLU A 464 -21.57 -8.66 20.28
C GLU A 464 -20.66 -9.89 20.15
N ASP A 465 -19.54 -9.77 19.42
CA ASP A 465 -18.53 -10.83 19.35
C ASP A 465 -17.99 -11.15 20.77
N LEU A 466 -17.71 -10.12 21.58
CA LEU A 466 -17.23 -10.30 22.96
C LEU A 466 -18.31 -10.86 23.91
N LYS A 467 -19.60 -10.71 23.61
CA LYS A 467 -20.66 -11.38 24.40
C LYS A 467 -20.62 -12.91 24.26
N ILE A 468 -20.14 -13.42 23.12
CA ILE A 468 -19.86 -14.86 22.95
C ILE A 468 -18.80 -15.31 23.97
N VAL A 469 -17.76 -14.49 24.14
CA VAL A 469 -16.67 -14.69 25.11
C VAL A 469 -17.22 -14.69 26.54
N ALA A 470 -18.05 -13.71 26.91
CA ALA A 470 -18.68 -13.63 28.22
C ALA A 470 -19.56 -14.85 28.53
N GLY A 471 -20.29 -15.36 27.54
CA GLY A 471 -21.10 -16.56 27.66
C GLY A 471 -20.26 -17.79 28.02
N LEU A 472 -19.06 -17.92 27.44
CA LEU A 472 -18.12 -19.01 27.75
C LEU A 472 -17.45 -18.81 29.11
N GLN A 473 -17.05 -17.59 29.46
CA GLN A 473 -16.47 -17.27 30.78
C GLN A 473 -17.44 -17.64 31.92
N LYS A 474 -18.74 -17.35 31.75
CA LYS A 474 -19.79 -17.72 32.73
C LYS A 474 -20.02 -19.22 32.83
N LYS A 475 -19.93 -19.96 31.72
CA LYS A 475 -20.04 -21.43 31.73
C LYS A 475 -18.87 -22.08 32.45
N ALA A 476 -17.64 -21.62 32.17
CA ALA A 476 -16.44 -22.10 32.86
C ALA A 476 -16.50 -21.82 34.37
N ALA A 477 -16.93 -20.62 34.78
CA ALA A 477 -17.09 -20.27 36.19
C ALA A 477 -18.21 -21.04 36.92
N ARG A 478 -19.10 -21.73 36.21
CA ARG A 478 -20.12 -22.62 36.79
C ARG A 478 -19.66 -24.09 36.86
N ALA A 479 -18.63 -24.45 36.09
CA ALA A 479 -18.09 -25.80 36.01
C ALA A 479 -16.89 -26.03 36.96
N ALA A 480 -16.18 -24.95 37.30
CA ALA A 480 -15.21 -24.88 38.39
C ALA A 480 -15.92 -24.57 39.72
#